data_AF-A0A957YBY9-F1
#
_entry.id   AF-A0A957YBY9-F1
#
_cell.length_a   1.000
_cell.length_b   1.000
_cell.length_c   1.000
_cell.angle_alpha   90.00
_cell.angle_beta   90.00
_cell.angle_gamma   90.00
#
_symmetry.space_group_name_H-M   'P 1'
#
loop_
_entity.id
_entity.type
_entity.pdbx_description
1 polymer ?
#
loop_
_entity_poly.entity_id
_entity_poly.type
_entity_poly.pdbx_seq_one_letter_code
_entity_poly.pdbx_strand_id
1 'polypeptide(L)'
;MATYTVTLDLPESLYQQLSRRSQQFQHSLEEELLAILTMKMRSSETADHLPSAYSEVIEFLGHGATPQEIAEFRLSATAKARASALLNKNKEGTLTPSEEAELDSYVELEAFIGLLKVQALRQLQGTNPSL
;
A
#
# COMPACT_ATOMS: atom_id res chain seq x y z
N MET A 1 -5.66 -26.20 -27.05
CA MET A 1 -5.28 -25.90 -25.65
C MET A 1 -6.42 -26.38 -24.77
N ALA A 2 -6.20 -27.42 -23.95
CA ALA A 2 -7.27 -28.07 -23.17
C ALA A 2 -7.60 -27.26 -21.91
N THR A 3 -8.85 -26.87 -21.74
CA THR A 3 -9.37 -26.24 -20.52
C THR A 3 -9.54 -27.31 -19.45
N TYR A 4 -8.79 -27.19 -18.35
CA TYR A 4 -8.88 -28.08 -17.20
C TYR A 4 -9.86 -27.47 -16.19
N THR A 5 -11.07 -28.01 -16.13
CA THR A 5 -12.05 -27.66 -15.09
C THR A 5 -11.76 -28.52 -13.87
N VAL A 6 -11.05 -27.97 -12.89
CA VAL A 6 -10.84 -28.65 -11.60
C VAL A 6 -12.06 -28.36 -10.73
N THR A 7 -12.90 -29.36 -10.53
CA THR A 7 -13.98 -29.31 -9.55
C THR A 7 -13.36 -29.39 -8.16
N LEU A 8 -13.13 -28.24 -7.55
CA LEU A 8 -12.75 -28.15 -6.15
C LEU A 8 -14.00 -28.46 -5.33
N ASP A 9 -13.99 -29.60 -4.63
CA ASP A 9 -14.98 -29.92 -3.60
C ASP A 9 -14.71 -29.00 -2.40
N LEU A 10 -15.28 -27.80 -2.47
CA LEU A 10 -15.14 -26.78 -1.44
C LEU A 10 -16.22 -27.04 -0.38
N PRO A 11 -15.82 -27.30 0.88
CA PRO A 11 -16.75 -27.42 1.99
C PRO A 11 -17.73 -26.25 2.06
N GLU A 12 -19.02 -26.53 2.28
CA GLU A 12 -20.09 -25.53 2.35
C GLU A 12 -19.79 -24.41 3.38
N SER A 13 -19.07 -24.75 4.45
CA SER A 13 -18.60 -23.78 5.45
C SER A 13 -17.61 -22.77 4.88
N LEU A 14 -16.73 -23.18 3.96
CA LEU A 14 -15.81 -22.28 3.27
C LEU A 14 -16.54 -21.42 2.25
N TYR A 15 -17.52 -21.97 1.53
CA TYR A 15 -18.37 -21.18 0.64
C TYR A 15 -19.12 -20.09 1.43
N GLN A 16 -19.77 -20.45 2.52
CA GLN A 16 -20.48 -19.48 3.34
C GLN A 16 -19.55 -18.45 3.99
N GLN A 17 -18.35 -18.86 4.41
CA GLN A 17 -17.38 -17.94 5.00
C GLN A 17 -16.82 -16.98 3.94
N LEU A 18 -16.57 -17.46 2.73
CA LEU A 18 -16.15 -16.63 1.59
C LEU A 18 -17.27 -15.69 1.15
N SER A 19 -18.52 -16.16 1.08
CA SER A 19 -19.68 -15.34 0.71
C SER A 19 -20.01 -14.29 1.77
N ARG A 20 -19.95 -14.61 3.06
CA ARG A 20 -20.12 -13.62 4.13
C ARG A 20 -19.03 -12.57 4.10
N ARG A 21 -17.78 -13.00 3.88
CA ARG A 21 -16.65 -12.08 3.78
C ARG A 21 -16.72 -11.22 2.51
N SER A 22 -17.14 -11.77 1.36
CA SER A 22 -17.35 -10.99 0.14
C SER A 22 -18.54 -10.04 0.23
N GLN A 23 -19.57 -10.37 1.02
CA GLN A 23 -20.69 -9.46 1.33
C GLN A 23 -20.29 -8.33 2.28
N GLN A 24 -19.34 -8.58 3.19
CA GLN A 24 -18.80 -7.55 4.08
C GLN A 24 -17.93 -6.53 3.32
N PHE A 25 -17.26 -6.95 2.23
CA PHE A 25 -16.55 -6.07 1.29
C PHE A 25 -17.50 -5.39 0.28
N GLN A 26 -18.61 -4.81 0.75
CA GLN A 26 -19.47 -3.94 -0.08
C GLN A 26 -18.84 -2.58 -0.38
N HIS A 27 -17.75 -2.25 0.32
CA HIS A 27 -16.90 -1.11 0.01
C HIS A 27 -15.79 -1.54 -0.97
N SER A 28 -15.54 -0.71 -1.98
CA SER A 28 -14.38 -0.92 -2.85
C SER A 28 -13.15 -1.05 -1.95
N LEU A 29 -12.22 -1.97 -2.27
CA LEU A 29 -10.94 -2.07 -1.55
C LEU A 29 -10.27 -0.70 -1.41
N GLU A 30 -10.51 0.19 -2.36
CA GLU A 30 -10.07 1.58 -2.36
C GLU A 30 -10.64 2.38 -1.17
N GLU A 31 -11.92 2.23 -0.84
CA GLU A 31 -12.55 2.90 0.29
C GLU A 31 -12.08 2.35 1.64
N GLU A 32 -11.89 1.03 1.75
CA GLU A 32 -11.31 0.43 2.95
C GLU A 32 -9.86 0.87 3.14
N LEU A 33 -9.06 0.89 2.07
CA LEU A 33 -7.69 1.37 2.13
C LEU A 33 -7.64 2.85 2.51
N LEU A 34 -8.47 3.68 1.88
CA LEU A 34 -8.56 5.10 2.20
C LEU A 34 -9.01 5.31 3.65
N ALA A 35 -9.95 4.51 4.17
CA ALA A 35 -10.40 4.57 5.55
C ALA A 35 -9.29 4.14 6.52
N ILE A 36 -8.55 3.07 6.22
CA ILE A 36 -7.41 2.62 7.03
C ILE A 36 -6.31 3.69 7.05
N LEU A 37 -5.97 4.27 5.91
CA LEU A 37 -4.99 5.34 5.79
C LEU A 37 -5.46 6.60 6.51
N THR A 38 -6.71 7.01 6.34
CA THR A 38 -7.28 8.20 6.98
C THR A 38 -7.40 8.02 8.49
N MET A 39 -7.73 6.82 8.96
CA MET A 39 -7.81 6.50 10.38
C MET A 39 -6.42 6.46 11.03
N LYS A 40 -5.41 5.93 10.33
CA LYS A 40 -4.02 5.89 10.80
C LYS A 40 -3.29 7.23 10.72
N MET A 41 -3.54 8.05 9.70
CA MET A 41 -2.99 9.41 9.60
C MET A 41 -3.53 10.31 10.72
N ARG A 42 -4.77 10.10 11.17
CA ARG A 42 -5.39 10.89 12.25
C ARG A 42 -4.80 10.58 13.64
N SER A 43 -4.14 9.44 13.82
CA SER A 43 -3.45 9.07 15.07
C SER A 43 -2.01 9.59 15.19
N SER A 44 -1.47 10.26 14.16
CA SER A 44 -0.15 10.89 14.28
C SER A 44 -0.29 12.28 14.89
N GLU A 45 -0.12 12.40 16.20
CA GLU A 45 -0.01 13.69 16.92
C GLU A 45 1.26 14.50 16.56
N THR A 46 2.01 14.13 15.51
CA THR A 46 3.26 14.80 15.13
C THR A 46 3.30 15.13 13.63
N ALA A 47 2.57 16.17 13.21
CA ALA A 47 2.72 16.74 11.87
C ALA A 47 4.17 17.20 11.57
N ASP A 48 4.98 17.44 12.60
CA ASP A 48 6.38 17.89 12.50
C ASP A 48 7.38 16.77 12.12
N HIS A 49 6.97 15.49 12.10
CA HIS A 49 7.87 14.35 11.83
C HIS A 49 7.56 13.59 10.53
N LEU A 50 6.65 14.10 9.70
CA LEU A 50 6.36 13.46 8.42
C LEU A 50 7.61 13.55 7.51
N PRO A 51 8.16 12.41 7.06
CA PRO A 51 9.28 12.43 6.12
C PRO A 51 8.87 13.14 4.82
N SER A 52 9.81 13.84 4.17
CA SER A 52 9.58 14.47 2.86
C SER A 52 9.07 13.50 1.79
N ALA A 53 9.30 12.20 1.97
CA ALA A 53 8.80 11.12 1.15
C ALA A 53 7.25 11.09 1.06
N TYR A 54 6.53 11.54 2.08
CA TYR A 54 5.07 11.68 2.01
C TYR A 54 4.65 12.77 1.03
N SER A 55 5.34 13.91 1.04
CA SER A 55 5.10 14.99 0.08
C SER A 55 5.32 14.51 -1.34
N GLU A 56 6.36 13.72 -1.60
CA GLU A 56 6.60 13.12 -2.93
C GLU A 56 5.43 12.26 -3.40
N VAL A 57 4.86 11.42 -2.52
CA VAL A 57 3.72 10.57 -2.87
C VAL A 57 2.45 11.38 -3.06
N ILE A 58 2.18 12.38 -2.20
CA ILE A 58 1.01 13.25 -2.31
C ILE A 58 1.07 14.07 -3.60
N GLU A 59 2.23 14.65 -3.92
CA GLU A 59 2.42 15.38 -5.18
C GLU A 59 2.25 14.44 -6.37
N PHE A 60 2.86 13.26 -6.35
CA PHE A 60 2.74 12.28 -7.42
C PHE A 60 1.27 11.90 -7.68
N LEU A 61 0.49 11.61 -6.64
CA LEU A 61 -0.93 11.32 -6.77
C LEU A 61 -1.74 12.56 -7.19
N GLY A 62 -1.39 13.74 -6.69
CA GLY A 62 -2.06 15.01 -6.99
C GLY A 62 -1.96 15.45 -8.46
N HIS A 63 -0.93 15.01 -9.18
CA HIS A 63 -0.79 15.24 -10.62
C HIS A 63 -1.63 14.30 -11.50
N GLY A 64 -2.38 13.37 -10.90
CA GLY A 64 -3.21 12.42 -11.63
C GLY A 64 -2.40 11.26 -12.23
N ALA A 65 -1.54 10.64 -11.42
CA ALA A 65 -0.72 9.50 -11.83
C ALA A 65 -1.57 8.36 -12.43
N THR A 66 -1.12 7.85 -13.57
CA THR A 66 -1.73 6.71 -14.25
C THR A 66 -1.41 5.38 -13.54
N PRO A 67 -2.20 4.31 -13.75
CA PRO A 67 -1.89 3.00 -13.18
C PRO A 67 -0.49 2.48 -13.56
N GLN A 68 -0.02 2.77 -14.78
CA GLN A 68 1.35 2.45 -15.21
C GLN A 68 2.39 3.15 -14.35
N GLU A 69 2.24 4.48 -14.19
CA GLU A 69 3.17 5.28 -13.38
C GLU A 69 3.13 4.86 -11.91
N ILE A 70 1.95 4.54 -11.35
CA ILE A 70 1.81 4.08 -9.98
C ILE A 70 2.52 2.73 -9.78
N ALA A 71 2.38 1.78 -10.71
CA ALA A 71 3.05 0.48 -10.65
C ALA A 71 4.59 0.63 -10.64
N GLU A 72 5.10 1.58 -11.42
CA GLU A 72 6.53 1.86 -11.56
C GLU A 72 7.08 2.80 -10.48
N PHE A 73 6.22 3.50 -9.73
CA PHE A 73 6.59 4.53 -8.78
C PHE A 73 7.68 4.08 -7.80
N ARG A 74 8.68 4.93 -7.59
CA ARG A 74 9.73 4.73 -6.59
C ARG A 74 9.99 6.05 -5.89
N LEU A 75 10.13 5.99 -4.57
CA LEU A 75 10.63 7.10 -3.77
C LEU A 75 11.97 7.63 -4.31
N SER A 76 12.22 8.92 -4.12
CA SER A 76 13.46 9.58 -4.49
C SER A 76 14.69 8.90 -3.87
N ALA A 77 15.85 9.13 -4.49
CA ALA A 77 17.13 8.64 -3.96
C ALA A 77 17.38 9.20 -2.54
N THR A 78 16.99 10.44 -2.29
CA THR A 78 17.12 11.11 -0.98
C THR A 78 16.28 10.41 0.09
N ALA A 79 15.00 10.13 -0.20
CA ALA A 79 14.11 9.41 0.72
C ALA A 79 14.63 8.00 1.03
N LYS A 80 15.09 7.26 0.01
CA LYS A 80 15.69 5.92 0.20
C LYS A 80 16.97 5.97 1.03
N ALA A 81 17.82 6.97 0.81
CA ALA A 81 19.05 7.15 1.56
C ALA A 81 18.75 7.46 3.03
N ARG A 82 17.75 8.31 3.32
CA ARG A 82 17.33 8.63 4.68
C ARG A 82 16.76 7.41 5.40
N ALA A 83 15.85 6.67 4.77
CA ALA A 83 15.33 5.41 5.32
C ALA A 83 16.46 4.40 5.61
N SER A 84 17.43 4.26 4.69
CA SER A 84 18.59 3.38 4.89
C SER A 84 19.47 3.82 6.06
N ALA A 85 19.69 5.13 6.22
CA ALA A 85 20.45 5.67 7.35
C ALA A 85 19.74 5.41 8.69
N LEU A 86 18.42 5.58 8.74
CA LEU A 86 17.62 5.27 9.93
C LEU A 86 17.67 3.77 10.26
N LEU A 87 17.55 2.89 9.26
CA LEU A 87 17.68 1.45 9.46
C LEU A 87 19.07 1.04 9.98
N ASN A 88 20.13 1.71 9.52
CA ASN A 88 21.48 1.45 10.02
C ASN A 88 21.63 1.91 11.48
N LYS A 89 21.15 3.11 11.81
CA LYS A 89 21.09 3.57 13.21
C LYS A 89 20.27 2.62 14.10
N ASN A 90 19.22 2.01 13.55
CA ASN A 90 18.36 1.10 14.30
C ASN A 90 19.11 -0.16 14.69
N LYS A 91 19.88 -0.71 13.75
CA LYS A 91 20.79 -1.83 14.00
C LYS A 91 21.88 -1.50 15.00
N GLU A 92 22.35 -0.26 15.02
CA GLU A 92 23.36 0.23 15.96
C GLU A 92 22.78 0.60 17.35
N GLY A 93 21.45 0.63 17.49
CA GLY A 93 20.77 1.03 18.72
C GLY A 93 20.91 2.52 19.05
N THR A 94 21.19 3.36 18.05
CA THR A 94 21.48 4.80 18.21
C THR A 94 20.34 5.71 17.74
N LEU A 95 19.14 5.16 17.53
CA LEU A 95 17.98 5.99 17.18
C LEU A 95 17.55 6.89 18.33
N THR A 96 17.29 8.13 17.97
CA THR A 96 16.50 9.02 18.83
C THR A 96 15.00 8.71 18.70
N PRO A 97 14.17 9.06 19.70
CA PRO A 97 12.72 8.88 19.61
C PRO A 97 12.07 9.56 18.39
N SER A 98 12.61 10.72 17.98
CA SER A 98 12.13 11.42 16.78
C SER A 98 12.49 10.66 15.50
N GLU A 99 13.69 10.07 15.45
CA GLU A 99 14.09 9.20 14.32
C GLU A 99 13.30 7.90 14.29
N GLU A 100 12.81 7.43 15.45
CA GLU A 100 12.03 6.19 15.54
C GLU A 100 10.65 6.42 14.94
N ALA A 101 10.00 7.54 15.31
CA ALA A 101 8.77 7.99 14.66
C ALA A 101 8.95 8.24 13.15
N GLU A 102 10.10 8.77 12.72
CA GLU A 102 10.41 8.95 11.30
C GLU A 102 10.55 7.59 10.58
N LEU A 103 11.21 6.61 11.20
CA LEU A 103 11.39 5.27 10.65
C LEU A 103 10.05 4.52 10.57
N ASP A 104 9.20 4.61 11.59
CA ASP A 104 7.85 4.07 11.58
C ASP A 104 7.03 4.67 10.44
N SER A 105 7.15 5.98 10.21
CA SER A 105 6.50 6.66 9.08
C SER A 105 6.97 6.11 7.73
N TYR A 106 8.25 5.75 7.56
CA TYR A 106 8.73 5.10 6.33
C TYR A 106 8.13 3.71 6.13
N VAL A 107 7.93 2.93 7.19
CA VAL A 107 7.29 1.61 7.12
C VAL A 107 5.83 1.75 6.68
N GLU A 108 5.11 2.71 7.26
CA GLU A 108 3.73 3.00 6.87
C GLU A 108 3.62 3.45 5.40
N LEU A 109 4.53 4.32 4.97
CA LEU A 109 4.59 4.79 3.59
C LEU A 109 4.86 3.66 2.60
N GLU A 110 5.75 2.72 2.93
CA GLU A 110 6.05 1.57 2.08
C GLU A 110 4.82 0.67 1.91
N ALA A 111 4.12 0.37 3.00
CA ALA A 111 2.89 -0.42 2.97
C ALA A 111 1.83 0.27 2.08
N PHE A 112 1.69 1.60 2.21
CA PHE A 112 0.78 2.37 1.38
C PHE A 112 1.13 2.30 -0.11
N ILE A 113 2.39 2.55 -0.47
CA ILE A 113 2.86 2.46 -1.86
C ILE A 113 2.64 1.04 -2.41
N GLY A 114 2.87 0.00 -1.60
CA GLY A 114 2.61 -1.38 -1.98
C GLY A 114 1.16 -1.62 -2.38
N LEU A 115 0.22 -1.08 -1.61
CA LEU A 115 -1.22 -1.19 -1.89
C LEU A 115 -1.62 -0.45 -3.16
N LEU A 116 -1.11 0.78 -3.35
CA LEU A 116 -1.31 1.55 -4.59
C LEU A 116 -0.84 0.75 -5.82
N LYS A 117 0.32 0.10 -5.73
CA LYS A 117 0.85 -0.72 -6.80
C LYS A 117 0.01 -1.94 -7.11
N VAL A 118 -0.46 -2.65 -6.07
CA VAL A 118 -1.35 -3.81 -6.25
C VAL A 118 -2.63 -3.40 -6.99
N GLN A 119 -3.24 -2.28 -6.60
CA GLN A 119 -4.42 -1.74 -7.25
C GLN A 119 -4.14 -1.33 -8.70
N ALA A 120 -3.04 -0.63 -8.94
CA ALA A 120 -2.63 -0.20 -10.26
C ALA A 120 -2.40 -1.40 -11.21
N LEU A 121 -1.67 -2.42 -10.75
CA LEU A 121 -1.46 -3.66 -11.50
C LEU A 121 -2.78 -4.37 -11.81
N ARG A 122 -3.76 -4.36 -10.89
CA ARG A 122 -5.08 -4.93 -11.13
C ARG A 122 -5.84 -4.18 -12.23
N GLN A 123 -5.76 -2.85 -12.25
CA GLN A 123 -6.39 -2.05 -13.32
C GLN A 123 -5.74 -2.34 -14.69
N LEU A 124 -4.40 -2.50 -14.72
CA LEU A 124 -3.68 -2.87 -15.93
C LEU A 124 -4.06 -4.27 -16.43
N GLN A 125 -4.27 -5.23 -15.53
CA GLN A 125 -4.71 -6.59 -15.87
C GLN A 125 -6.19 -6.67 -16.28
N GLY A 126 -7.05 -5.81 -15.72
CA GLY A 126 -8.45 -5.66 -16.13
C GLY A 126 -8.63 -5.00 -17.50
N THR A 127 -7.58 -4.37 -18.03
CA THR A 127 -7.54 -3.71 -19.35
C THR A 127 -6.88 -4.61 -20.40
N ASN A 128 -7.23 -5.91 -20.42
CA ASN A 128 -6.94 -6.76 -21.56
C ASN A 128 -8.18 -6.77 -22.47
N PRO A 129 -8.26 -5.94 -23.53
CA PRO A 129 -9.34 -6.03 -24.49
C PRO A 129 -9.15 -7.34 -25.27
N SER A 130 -10.00 -8.31 -25.00
CA SER A 130 -10.15 -9.50 -25.83
C SER A 130 -10.41 -9.07 -27.28
N LEU A 131 -9.42 -9.28 -28.15
CA LEU A 131 -9.56 -9.36 -29.61
C LEU A 131 -9.86 -10.81 -30.00
#